data_AF-A0AAW4FYN7-F1
#
_entry.id   AF-A0AAW4FYN7-F1
#
_cell.length_a   1.000
_cell.length_b   1.000
_cell.length_c   1.000
_cell.angle_alpha   90.00
_cell.angle_beta   90.00
_cell.angle_gamma   90.00
#
_symmetry.space_group_name_H-M   'P 1'
#
loop_
_entity.id
_entity.type
_entity.pdbx_description
1 polymer ?
#
loop_
_entity_poly.entity_id
_entity_poly.type
_entity_poly.pdbx_seq_one_letter_code
_entity_poly.pdbx_strand_id
1 'polypeptide(L)'
;KDQRVTHAAITENKRLGELLTYIKERQEQQTKPAVKTNSEKNGYVRRARGPGRRKDFMNDPAVIARRRQALSQQSALEQGQPYPAQFNGE
;
A
#
# COMPACT_ATOMS: atom_id res chain seq x y z
N LYS A 1 4.73 -58.36 5.37
CA LYS A 1 4.57 -56.97 4.85
C LYS A 1 4.56 -57.15 3.34
N ASP A 2 3.44 -57.63 2.80
CA ASP A 2 3.45 -58.34 1.50
C ASP A 2 2.70 -57.50 0.47
N GLN A 3 3.37 -56.47 -0.03
CA GLN A 3 2.82 -55.63 -1.09
C GLN A 3 3.03 -56.35 -2.43
N ARG A 4 1.94 -56.79 -3.07
CA ARG A 4 1.99 -57.40 -4.40
C ARG A 4 1.86 -56.32 -5.46
N VAL A 5 2.91 -56.15 -6.27
CA VAL A 5 2.92 -55.24 -7.42
C VAL A 5 2.77 -56.07 -8.70
N THR A 6 1.82 -55.71 -9.56
CA THR A 6 1.63 -56.39 -10.85
C THR A 6 2.61 -55.84 -11.90
N HIS A 7 3.05 -56.67 -12.85
CA HIS A 7 3.97 -56.22 -13.90
C HIS A 7 3.40 -55.05 -14.73
N ALA A 8 2.09 -55.07 -15.00
CA ALA A 8 1.39 -53.97 -15.67
C ALA A 8 1.51 -52.65 -14.89
N ALA A 9 1.38 -52.68 -13.56
CA ALA A 9 1.56 -51.51 -12.73
C ALA A 9 3.00 -50.98 -12.77
N ILE A 10 4.00 -51.86 -12.87
CA ILE A 10 5.41 -51.46 -13.02
C ILE A 10 5.61 -50.72 -14.36
N THR A 11 5.06 -51.25 -15.45
CA THR A 11 5.19 -50.66 -16.78
C THR A 11 4.49 -49.32 -16.88
N GLU A 12 3.28 -49.19 -16.33
CA GLU A 12 2.56 -47.93 -16.31
C GLU A 12 3.29 -46.88 -15.47
N ASN A 13 3.83 -47.24 -14.30
CA ASN A 13 4.61 -46.32 -13.48
C ASN A 13 5.88 -45.81 -14.20
N LYS A 14 6.53 -46.64 -15.01
CA LYS A 14 7.65 -46.21 -15.86
C LYS A 14 7.19 -45.23 -16.93
N ARG A 15 6.10 -45.53 -17.64
CA ARG A 15 5.48 -44.64 -18.62
C ARG A 15 5.10 -43.29 -18.00
N LEU A 16 4.54 -43.29 -16.79
CA LEU A 16 4.23 -42.07 -16.04
C LEU A 16 5.49 -41.27 -15.73
N GLY A 17 6.59 -41.91 -15.34
CA GLY A 17 7.88 -41.25 -15.13
C GLY A 17 8.41 -40.57 -16.40
N GLU A 18 8.34 -41.25 -17.54
CA GLU A 18 8.74 -40.71 -18.85
C GLU A 18 7.86 -39.50 -19.25
N LEU A 19 6.53 -39.62 -19.10
CA LEU A 19 5.60 -38.54 -19.39
C LEU A 19 5.82 -37.32 -18.49
N LEU A 20 6.06 -37.51 -17.20
CA LEU A 20 6.35 -36.42 -16.28
C LEU A 20 7.67 -35.73 -16.62
N THR A 21 8.68 -36.49 -17.02
CA THR A 21 9.97 -35.95 -17.48
C THR A 21 9.77 -35.08 -18.72
N TYR A 22 9.01 -35.58 -19.70
CA TYR A 22 8.65 -34.82 -20.89
C TYR A 22 7.90 -33.53 -20.57
N ILE A 23 6.87 -33.59 -19.72
CA ILE A 23 6.11 -32.39 -19.31
C ILE A 23 7.02 -31.36 -18.65
N LYS A 24 7.93 -31.80 -17.77
CA LYS A 24 8.88 -30.92 -17.10
C LYS A 24 9.80 -30.23 -18.11
N GLU A 25 10.37 -30.97 -19.06
CA GLU A 25 11.22 -30.42 -20.12
C GLU A 25 10.48 -29.33 -20.92
N ARG A 26 9.21 -29.58 -21.27
CA ARG A 26 8.37 -28.61 -21.98
C ARG A 26 8.04 -27.39 -21.13
N GLN A 27 7.82 -27.54 -19.83
CA GLN A 27 7.59 -26.43 -18.91
C GLN A 27 8.85 -25.58 -18.66
N GLU A 28 10.04 -26.19 -18.66
CA GLU A 28 11.31 -25.47 -18.53
C GLU A 28 11.64 -24.67 -19.80
N GLN A 29 11.30 -25.19 -20.97
CA GLN A 29 11.41 -24.46 -22.25
C GLN A 29 10.42 -23.29 -22.36
N GLN A 30 9.28 -23.35 -21.66
CA GLN A 30 8.28 -22.28 -21.68
C GLN A 30 8.71 -21.12 -20.79
N THR A 31 8.77 -19.92 -21.37
CA THR A 31 8.94 -18.69 -20.58
C THR A 31 7.74 -18.52 -19.65
N LYS A 32 7.99 -18.37 -18.35
CA LYS A 32 6.94 -18.10 -17.37
C LYS A 32 6.16 -16.84 -17.79
N PRO A 33 4.82 -16.87 -17.79
CA PRO A 33 4.04 -15.69 -18.13
C PRO A 33 4.34 -14.57 -17.12
N ALA A 34 4.49 -13.35 -17.63
CA ALA A 34 4.62 -12.17 -16.78
C ALA A 34 3.27 -11.87 -16.12
N VAL A 35 3.07 -12.36 -14.89
CA VAL A 35 1.86 -12.10 -14.12
C VAL A 35 1.96 -10.71 -13.53
N LYS A 36 1.13 -9.79 -14.04
CA LYS A 36 1.03 -8.43 -13.51
C LYS A 36 0.48 -8.44 -12.07
N THR A 37 1.06 -7.61 -11.21
CA THR A 37 0.52 -7.37 -9.86
C THR A 37 -0.84 -6.66 -9.93
N ASN A 38 -1.67 -6.75 -8.88
CA ASN A 38 -2.96 -6.05 -8.84
C ASN A 38 -2.80 -4.52 -9.01
N SER A 39 -1.73 -3.94 -8.47
CA SER A 39 -1.39 -2.53 -8.67
C SER A 39 -1.08 -2.20 -10.14
N GLU A 40 -0.33 -3.07 -10.84
CA GLU A 40 -0.02 -2.87 -12.27
C GLU A 40 -1.27 -3.02 -13.13
N LYS A 41 -2.15 -3.99 -12.82
CA LYS A 41 -3.43 -4.15 -13.51
C LYS A 41 -4.32 -2.93 -13.35
N ASN A 42 -4.33 -2.33 -12.15
CA ASN A 42 -5.16 -1.18 -11.82
C ASN A 42 -4.48 0.17 -12.18
N GLY A 43 -3.29 0.15 -12.78
CA GLY A 43 -2.57 1.37 -13.18
C GLY A 43 -2.09 2.24 -12.00
N TYR A 44 -1.89 1.66 -10.81
CA TYR A 44 -1.44 2.41 -9.65
C TYR A 44 -0.02 2.96 -9.86
N VAL A 45 0.13 4.28 -9.78
CA VAL A 45 1.43 4.98 -9.83
C VAL A 45 1.81 5.45 -8.42
N ARG A 46 2.93 4.96 -7.90
CA ARG A 46 3.45 5.39 -6.60
C ARG A 46 3.86 6.87 -6.68
N ARG A 47 3.32 7.69 -5.77
CA ARG A 47 3.75 9.09 -5.62
C ARG A 47 5.21 9.14 -5.12
N ALA A 48 6.01 10.05 -5.69
CA ALA A 48 7.42 10.26 -5.34
C ALA A 48 7.63 10.55 -3.83
N ARG A 49 6.62 11.14 -3.18
CA ARG A 49 6.56 11.31 -1.74
C ARG A 49 5.26 10.68 -1.26
N GLY A 50 5.34 9.91 -0.17
CA GLY A 50 4.13 9.53 0.58
C GLY A 50 3.39 10.81 1.02
N PRO A 51 2.14 10.70 1.52
CA PRO A 51 1.58 11.82 2.28
C PRO A 51 2.66 12.18 3.32
N GLY A 52 3.19 13.41 3.25
CA GLY A 52 4.35 13.80 4.08
C GLY A 52 4.09 13.53 5.55
N ARG A 53 5.11 13.65 6.41
CA ARG A 53 4.87 13.66 7.87
C ARG A 53 3.73 14.64 8.12
N ARG A 54 2.58 14.15 8.59
CA ARG A 54 1.54 15.02 9.14
C ARG A 54 2.26 15.75 10.27
N LYS A 55 2.62 17.03 10.07
CA LYS A 55 2.96 17.89 11.20
C LYS A 55 1.78 17.74 12.13
N ASP A 56 2.04 17.42 13.38
CA ASP A 56 0.99 17.23 14.37
C ASP A 56 0.20 18.54 14.44
N PHE A 57 -0.95 18.57 13.77
CA PHE A 57 -1.73 19.79 13.59
C PHE A 57 -2.23 20.31 14.94
N MET A 58 -2.41 19.42 15.92
CA MET A 58 -2.86 19.78 17.26
C MET A 58 -1.75 20.48 18.06
N ASN A 59 -0.49 20.13 17.80
CA ASN A 59 0.68 20.67 18.49
C ASN A 59 1.49 21.67 17.64
N ASP A 60 1.01 22.05 16.45
CA ASP A 60 1.69 23.03 15.59
C ASP A 60 1.60 24.43 16.22
N PRO A 61 2.73 25.09 16.53
CA PRO A 61 2.73 26.39 17.20
C PRO A 61 1.99 27.47 16.40
N ALA A 62 2.00 27.40 15.07
CA ALA A 62 1.29 28.37 14.22
C ALA A 62 -0.23 28.18 14.30
N VAL A 63 -0.69 26.93 14.44
CA VAL A 63 -2.12 26.60 14.61
C VAL A 63 -2.60 27.03 16.00
N ILE A 64 -1.80 26.78 17.03
CA ILE A 64 -2.09 27.20 18.40
C ILE A 64 -2.17 28.73 18.51
N ALA A 65 -1.21 29.45 17.92
CA ALA A 65 -1.21 30.92 17.93
C ALA A 65 -2.47 31.50 17.26
N ARG A 66 -2.83 30.98 16.08
CA ARG A 66 -4.05 31.38 15.36
C ARG A 66 -5.32 31.11 16.19
N ARG A 67 -5.40 29.94 16.84
CA ARG A 67 -6.54 29.59 17.71
C ARG A 67 -6.67 30.55 18.89
N ARG A 68 -5.55 30.89 19.55
CA ARG A 68 -5.54 31.86 20.66
C ARG A 68 -6.00 33.24 20.20
N GLN A 69 -5.53 33.69 19.05
CA GLN A 69 -5.94 34.98 18.47
C GLN A 69 -7.44 35.00 18.17
N ALA A 70 -7.98 33.95 17.54
CA ALA A 70 -9.42 33.87 17.27
C ALA A 70 -10.27 33.90 18.55
N LEU A 71 -9.87 33.14 19.58
CA LEU A 71 -10.55 33.15 20.88
C LEU A 71 -10.51 34.53 21.56
N SER A 72 -9.38 35.23 21.48
CA SER A 72 -9.28 36.60 22.01
C SER A 72 -10.22 37.57 21.29
N GLN A 73 -10.35 37.46 19.96
CA GLN A 73 -11.28 38.29 19.18
C GLN A 73 -12.72 37.99 19.56
N GLN A 74 -13.09 36.72 19.74
CA GLN A 74 -14.41 36.32 20.21
C GLN A 74 -14.72 36.89 21.60
N SER A 75 -13.78 36.77 22.54
CA SER A 75 -13.98 37.36 23.88
C SER A 75 -14.10 38.88 23.84
N ALA A 76 -13.33 39.58 23.00
CA ALA A 76 -13.43 41.04 22.89
C ALA A 76 -14.78 41.48 22.32
N LEU A 77 -15.31 40.71 21.35
CA LEU A 77 -16.64 40.92 20.77
C LEU A 77 -17.76 40.71 21.79
N GLU A 78 -17.69 39.64 22.58
CA GLU A 78 -18.65 39.36 23.64
C GLU A 78 -18.65 40.44 24.72
N GLN A 79 -17.50 41.05 25.01
CA GLN A 79 -17.35 42.14 25.98
C GLN A 79 -17.65 43.54 25.39
N GLY A 80 -18.16 43.61 24.17
CA GLY A 80 -18.52 44.87 23.50
C GLY A 80 -17.36 45.85 23.28
N GLN A 81 -16.12 45.35 23.30
CA GLN A 81 -14.94 46.17 23.09
C GLN A 81 -14.72 46.43 21.59
N PRO A 82 -14.32 47.65 21.17
CA PRO A 82 -14.02 47.91 19.77
C PRO A 82 -12.85 47.03 19.30
N TYR A 83 -12.94 46.50 18.08
CA TYR A 83 -11.93 45.62 17.49
C TYR A 83 -10.52 46.19 17.67
N PRO A 84 -9.50 45.35 18.03
CA PRO A 84 -8.14 45.83 18.07
C PRO A 84 -7.73 46.30 16.67
N ALA A 85 -7.20 47.53 16.60
CA ALA A 85 -6.70 48.09 15.35
C ALA A 85 -5.75 47.10 14.67
N GLN A 86 -6.02 46.78 13.40
CA GLN A 86 -5.09 46.00 12.61
C GLN A 86 -3.81 46.81 12.49
N PHE A 87 -2.78 46.41 13.24
CA PHE A 87 -1.43 46.94 13.09
C PHE A 87 -0.92 46.51 11.71
N ASN A 88 -1.23 47.34 10.70
CA ASN A 88 -0.63 47.25 9.38
C ASN A 88 0.76 47.89 9.52
N GLY A 89 1.75 47.06 9.86
CA GLY A 89 3.15 47.50 9.87
C GLY A 89 3.58 47.88 8.45
N GLU A 90 4.21 49.05 8.34
CA GLU A 90 5.09 49.41 7.22
C GLU A 90 6.32 48.49 7.16
#